data_AF-A0A6N7FP50-F1
#
_entry.id   AF-A0A6N7FP50-F1
#
_cell.length_a   1.000
_cell.length_b   1.000
_cell.length_c   1.000
_cell.angle_alpha   90.00
_cell.angle_beta   90.00
_cell.angle_gamma   90.00
#
_symmetry.space_group_name_H-M   'P 1'
#
loop_
_entity.id
_entity.type
_entity.pdbx_description
1 polymer ?
#
loop_
_entity_poly.entity_id
_entity_poly.type
_entity_poly.pdbx_seq_one_letter_code
_entity_poly.pdbx_strand_id
1 'polypeptide(L)'
;MALPQPSRASLVWRALRRRCPYCGSKGYLVSWFKLAQHCPTCGLATDRVVGHWVGAVGMNTMLTFGALFVVLMVGMIATYPDIAVAPVLAASVGAAVLVPIVAWPFSQTLWTAVDIMMRPVTIDELDPRYVGR
;
A
#
# COMPACT_ATOMS: atom_id res chain seq x y z
N MET A 1 22.36 0.37 14.01
CA MET A 1 22.67 1.77 13.60
C MET A 1 21.66 2.17 12.54
N ALA A 2 20.94 3.28 12.72
CA ALA A 2 19.92 3.72 11.78
C ALA A 2 20.57 4.32 10.52
N LEU A 3 20.08 3.93 9.34
CA LEU A 3 20.59 4.44 8.05
C LEU A 3 19.97 5.81 7.72
N PRO A 4 20.58 6.60 6.81
CA PRO A 4 19.95 7.80 6.29
C PRO A 4 18.60 7.46 5.65
N GLN A 5 17.56 8.17 6.07
CA GLN A 5 16.19 7.91 5.64
C GLN A 5 15.77 8.84 4.50
N PRO A 6 15.06 8.33 3.49
CA PRO A 6 14.40 9.18 2.50
C PRO A 6 13.39 10.11 3.20
N SER A 7 13.11 11.27 2.61
CA SER A 7 12.07 12.16 3.12
C SER A 7 10.70 11.47 3.13
N ARG A 8 9.81 11.84 4.06
CA ARG A 8 8.45 11.26 4.16
C ARG A 8 7.70 11.31 2.82
N ALA A 9 7.80 12.43 2.11
CA ALA A 9 7.21 12.60 0.79
C ALA A 9 7.75 11.59 -0.23
N SER A 10 9.07 11.31 -0.21
CA SER A 10 9.68 10.34 -1.12
C SER A 10 9.24 8.90 -0.82
N LEU A 11 9.07 8.53 0.47
CA LEU A 11 8.57 7.22 0.87
C LEU A 11 7.17 6.98 0.30
N VAL A 12 6.25 7.93 0.51
CA VAL A 12 4.87 7.84 0.01
C VAL A 12 4.85 7.84 -1.52
N TRP A 13 5.61 8.72 -2.17
CA TRP A 13 5.65 8.80 -3.62
C TRP A 13 6.20 7.53 -4.30
N ARG A 14 7.16 6.87 -3.66
CA ARG A 14 7.68 5.58 -4.14
C ARG A 14 6.68 4.45 -3.92
N ALA A 15 5.99 4.44 -2.78
CA ALA A 15 4.92 3.49 -2.50
C ALA A 15 3.77 3.60 -3.52
N LEU A 16 3.28 4.81 -3.79
CA LEU A 16 2.25 5.06 -4.81
C LEU A 16 2.68 4.62 -6.21
N ARG A 17 3.99 4.57 -6.50
CA ARG A 17 4.53 4.06 -7.77
C ARG A 17 4.87 2.58 -7.74
N ARG A 18 4.44 1.85 -6.69
CA ARG A 18 4.71 0.40 -6.48
C ARG A 18 6.20 0.07 -6.51
N ARG A 19 7.02 0.99 -5.99
CA ARG A 19 8.47 0.82 -5.87
C ARG A 19 8.84 0.55 -4.41
N CYS A 20 10.06 0.06 -4.18
CA CYS A 20 10.59 -0.02 -2.82
C CYS A 20 10.54 1.38 -2.18
N PRO A 21 9.86 1.58 -1.03
CA PRO A 21 9.79 2.90 -0.40
C PRO A 21 11.18 3.43 -0.01
N TYR A 22 12.05 2.55 0.49
CA TYR A 22 13.38 2.91 0.99
C TYR A 22 14.37 3.31 -0.11
N CYS A 23 14.62 2.46 -1.12
CA CYS A 23 15.61 2.74 -2.17
C CYS A 23 15.01 3.25 -3.49
N GLY A 24 13.70 3.08 -3.71
CA GLY A 24 13.03 3.51 -4.93
C GLY A 24 13.17 2.59 -6.14
N SER A 25 13.73 1.38 -5.97
CA SER A 25 13.90 0.42 -7.06
C SER A 25 12.60 -0.30 -7.45
N LYS A 26 12.62 -0.92 -8.63
CA LYS A 26 11.58 -1.84 -9.12
C LYS A 26 11.85 -3.25 -8.59
N GLY A 27 10.90 -4.17 -8.77
CA GLY A 27 11.06 -5.58 -8.38
C GLY A 27 10.80 -5.89 -6.90
N TYR A 28 10.51 -4.88 -6.08
CA TYR A 28 9.96 -5.08 -4.73
C TYR A 28 8.60 -5.78 -4.79
N LEU A 29 7.77 -5.38 -5.76
CA LEU A 29 6.55 -6.09 -6.15
C LEU A 29 6.85 -6.95 -7.37
N VAL A 30 6.69 -8.27 -7.24
CA VAL A 30 6.97 -9.27 -8.30
C VAL A 30 5.73 -9.48 -9.18
N SER A 31 4.55 -9.48 -8.57
CA SER A 31 3.26 -9.51 -9.27
C SER A 31 2.23 -8.73 -8.47
N TRP A 32 1.04 -8.52 -9.03
CA TRP A 32 -0.01 -7.74 -8.37
C TRP A 32 -0.34 -8.21 -6.95
N PHE A 33 -0.20 -9.52 -6.69
CA PHE A 33 -0.49 -10.14 -5.40
C PHE A 33 0.75 -10.66 -4.65
N LYS A 34 1.95 -10.45 -5.20
CA LYS A 34 3.18 -11.03 -4.65
C LYS A 34 4.26 -9.98 -4.49
N LEU A 35 4.67 -9.75 -3.25
CA LEU A 35 5.90 -9.03 -2.91
C LEU A 35 7.09 -10.01 -2.96
N ALA A 36 8.26 -9.50 -3.31
CA ALA A 36 9.50 -10.23 -3.13
C ALA A 36 9.75 -10.44 -1.63
N GLN A 37 10.48 -11.48 -1.25
CA GLN A 37 10.87 -11.65 0.17
C GLN A 37 11.79 -10.50 0.63
N HIS A 38 12.69 -10.06 -0.26
CA HIS A 38 13.58 -8.93 -0.06
C HIS A 38 13.59 -8.06 -1.32
N CYS A 39 13.87 -6.76 -1.15
CA CYS A 39 14.12 -5.87 -2.27
C CYS A 39 15.39 -6.33 -3.04
N PRO A 40 15.34 -6.51 -4.38
CA PRO A 40 16.50 -6.97 -5.16
C PRO A 40 17.65 -5.95 -5.26
N THR A 41 17.43 -4.72 -4.82
CA THR A 41 18.41 -3.63 -4.91
C THR A 41 19.03 -3.30 -3.56
N CYS A 42 18.22 -3.12 -2.52
CA CYS A 42 18.74 -2.76 -1.20
C CYS A 42 18.68 -3.89 -0.17
N GLY A 43 18.11 -5.05 -0.51
CA GLY A 43 17.99 -6.18 0.41
C GLY A 43 16.96 -6.01 1.53
N LEU A 44 16.13 -4.96 1.50
CA LEU A 44 15.12 -4.72 2.55
C LEU A 44 14.10 -5.85 2.60
N ALA A 45 13.95 -6.48 3.77
CA ALA A 45 12.94 -7.49 4.02
C ALA A 45 11.52 -6.92 3.90
N THR A 46 10.64 -7.66 3.23
CA THR A 46 9.21 -7.30 3.14
C THR A 46 8.48 -7.52 4.47
N ASP A 47 8.84 -8.58 5.19
CA ASP A 47 8.29 -8.91 6.50
C ASP A 47 9.24 -8.39 7.57
N ARG A 48 9.31 -7.05 7.72
CA ARG A 48 10.26 -6.37 8.63
C ARG A 48 10.07 -6.78 10.09
N VAL A 49 8.84 -7.11 10.47
CA VAL A 49 8.45 -7.58 11.79
C VAL A 49 7.43 -8.70 11.63
N VAL A 50 7.40 -9.64 12.57
CA VAL A 50 6.38 -10.69 12.57
C VAL A 50 4.99 -10.04 12.52
N GLY A 51 4.21 -10.37 11.50
CA GLY A 51 2.88 -9.80 11.29
C GLY A 51 2.87 -8.46 10.56
N HIS A 52 3.97 -8.03 9.93
CA HIS A 52 4.02 -6.80 9.12
C HIS A 52 2.94 -6.79 8.03
N TRP A 53 2.58 -7.97 7.50
CA TRP A 53 1.47 -8.15 6.56
C TRP A 53 0.10 -7.68 7.09
N VAL A 54 -0.15 -7.75 8.41
CA VAL A 54 -1.42 -7.31 9.01
C VAL A 54 -1.65 -5.81 8.80
N GLY A 55 -0.59 -5.01 8.85
CA GLY A 55 -0.71 -3.58 8.57
C GLY A 55 -1.02 -3.28 7.10
N ALA A 56 -0.55 -4.13 6.16
CA ALA A 56 -0.95 -4.03 4.76
C ALA A 56 -2.44 -4.36 4.56
N VAL A 57 -2.97 -5.35 5.29
CA VAL A 57 -4.41 -5.63 5.31
C VAL A 57 -5.18 -4.43 5.89
N GLY A 58 -4.73 -3.87 7.00
CA GLY A 58 -5.33 -2.67 7.59
C GLY A 58 -5.36 -1.48 6.63
N MET A 59 -4.26 -1.23 5.92
CA MET A 59 -4.17 -0.20 4.89
C MET A 59 -5.15 -0.45 3.74
N ASN A 60 -5.29 -1.70 3.29
CA ASN A 60 -6.23 -2.07 2.24
C ASN A 60 -7.69 -1.84 2.67
N THR A 61 -8.00 -2.18 3.92
CA THR A 61 -9.30 -1.95 4.53
C THR A 61 -9.62 -0.46 4.62
N MET A 62 -8.66 0.37 5.06
CA MET A 62 -8.82 1.84 5.09
C MET A 62 -9.09 2.42 3.70
N LEU A 63 -8.33 2.00 2.68
CA LEU A 63 -8.53 2.45 1.30
C LEU A 63 -9.91 2.02 0.76
N THR A 64 -10.33 0.80 1.07
CA THR A 64 -11.62 0.25 0.61
C THR A 64 -12.80 0.97 1.27
N PHE A 65 -12.78 1.15 2.59
CA PHE A 65 -13.84 1.90 3.27
C PHE A 65 -13.84 3.39 2.91
N GLY A 66 -12.66 3.99 2.72
CA GLY A 66 -12.56 5.35 2.21
C GLY A 66 -13.20 5.51 0.83
N ALA A 67 -12.94 4.56 -0.09
CA ALA A 67 -13.58 4.56 -1.40
C ALA A 67 -15.09 4.34 -1.32
N LEU A 68 -15.56 3.43 -0.46
CA LEU A 68 -16.99 3.21 -0.23
C LEU A 68 -17.69 4.47 0.28
N PHE A 69 -17.08 5.15 1.25
CA PHE A 69 -17.59 6.41 1.77
C PHE A 69 -17.71 7.47 0.67
N VAL A 70 -16.70 7.61 -0.19
CA VAL A 70 -16.73 8.53 -1.33
C VAL A 70 -17.83 8.16 -2.33
N VAL A 71 -17.97 6.87 -2.69
CA VAL A 71 -19.01 6.41 -3.62
C VAL A 71 -20.41 6.70 -3.09
N LEU A 72 -20.67 6.41 -1.82
CA LEU A 72 -21.95 6.70 -1.18
C LEU A 72 -22.22 8.20 -1.13
N MET A 73 -21.26 9.00 -0.68
CA MET A 73 -21.38 10.44 -0.58
C MET A 73 -21.66 11.09 -1.94
N VAL A 74 -20.86 10.76 -2.97
CA VAL A 74 -21.05 11.27 -4.32
C VAL A 74 -22.36 10.80 -4.91
N GLY A 75 -22.71 9.52 -4.76
CA GLY A 75 -23.95 8.95 -5.26
C GLY A 75 -25.19 9.62 -4.67
N MET A 76 -25.19 9.88 -3.35
CA MET A 76 -26.29 10.57 -2.68
C MET A 76 -26.40 12.03 -3.11
N ILE A 77 -25.28 12.77 -3.16
CA ILE A 77 -25.29 14.18 -3.57
C ILE A 77 -25.74 14.32 -5.03
N ALA A 78 -25.26 13.46 -5.92
CA ALA A 78 -25.54 13.55 -7.35
C ALA A 78 -26.99 13.19 -7.72
N THR A 79 -27.68 12.43 -6.88
CA THR A 79 -29.05 11.93 -7.16
C THR A 79 -30.12 12.57 -6.27
N TYR A 80 -29.72 13.46 -5.35
CA TYR A 80 -30.67 14.21 -4.53
C TYR A 80 -31.59 15.09 -5.40
N PRO A 81 -32.91 15.18 -5.12
CA PRO A 81 -33.64 14.66 -3.95
C PRO A 81 -34.14 13.21 -4.05
N ASP A 82 -34.26 12.66 -5.25
CA ASP A 82 -34.75 11.29 -5.46
C ASP A 82 -33.57 10.32 -5.60
N ILE A 83 -33.08 9.85 -4.44
CA ILE A 83 -31.87 9.05 -4.37
C ILE A 83 -32.01 7.79 -5.23
N ALA A 84 -31.15 7.66 -6.23
CA ALA A 84 -31.13 6.49 -7.10
C ALA A 84 -30.45 5.30 -6.38
N VAL A 85 -31.20 4.66 -5.47
CA VAL A 85 -30.67 3.62 -4.57
C VAL A 85 -30.03 2.46 -5.34
N ALA A 86 -30.67 1.97 -6.39
CA ALA A 86 -30.17 0.83 -7.17
C ALA A 86 -28.77 1.08 -7.79
N PRO A 87 -28.54 2.17 -8.56
CA PRO A 87 -27.20 2.43 -9.11
C PRO A 87 -26.17 2.77 -8.04
N VAL A 88 -26.54 3.49 -6.96
CA VAL A 88 -25.62 3.79 -5.85
C VAL A 88 -25.19 2.50 -5.15
N LEU A 89 -26.14 1.60 -4.85
CA LEU A 89 -25.84 0.30 -4.25
C LEU A 89 -24.97 -0.56 -5.16
N ALA A 90 -25.28 -0.62 -6.45
CA ALA A 90 -24.48 -1.36 -7.43
C ALA A 90 -23.05 -0.82 -7.50
N ALA A 91 -22.87 0.51 -7.49
CA ALA A 91 -21.56 1.15 -7.45
C ALA A 91 -20.81 0.83 -6.14
N SER A 92 -21.49 0.85 -4.99
CA SER A 92 -20.91 0.49 -3.70
C SER A 92 -20.45 -0.96 -3.66
N VAL A 93 -21.26 -1.91 -4.14
CA VAL A 93 -20.86 -3.33 -4.25
C VAL A 93 -19.66 -3.50 -5.18
N GLY A 94 -19.69 -2.82 -6.33
CA GLY A 94 -18.56 -2.80 -7.26
C GLY A 94 -17.28 -2.28 -6.60
N ALA A 95 -17.36 -1.18 -5.86
CA ALA A 95 -16.22 -0.63 -5.12
C ALA A 95 -15.72 -1.58 -4.02
N ALA A 96 -16.63 -2.20 -3.25
CA ALA A 96 -16.28 -3.15 -2.18
C ALA A 96 -15.48 -4.35 -2.69
N VAL A 97 -15.70 -4.77 -3.95
CA VAL A 97 -14.99 -5.90 -4.56
C VAL A 97 -13.73 -5.44 -5.30
N LEU A 98 -13.83 -4.40 -6.12
CA LEU A 98 -12.75 -4.00 -7.02
C LEU A 98 -11.64 -3.22 -6.32
N VAL A 99 -11.99 -2.35 -5.36
CA VAL A 99 -11.00 -1.53 -4.64
C VAL A 99 -9.98 -2.36 -3.89
N PRO A 100 -10.33 -3.36 -3.04
CA PRO A 100 -9.32 -4.11 -2.30
C PRO A 100 -8.37 -4.86 -3.24
N ILE A 101 -8.88 -5.38 -4.37
CA ILE A 101 -8.09 -6.05 -5.41
C ILE A 101 -7.08 -5.10 -6.06
N VAL A 102 -7.54 -3.93 -6.49
CA VAL A 102 -6.68 -2.93 -7.15
C VAL A 102 -5.70 -2.29 -6.15
N ALA A 103 -6.17 -2.03 -4.93
CA ALA A 103 -5.39 -1.37 -3.88
C ALA A 103 -4.38 -2.30 -3.22
N TRP A 104 -4.46 -3.62 -3.39
CA TRP A 104 -3.60 -4.59 -2.72
C TRP A 104 -2.09 -4.29 -2.81
N PRO A 105 -1.48 -4.13 -4.00
CA PRO A 105 -0.04 -3.83 -4.10
C PRO A 105 0.32 -2.45 -3.51
N PHE A 106 -0.58 -1.48 -3.62
CA PHE A 106 -0.39 -0.15 -3.02
C PHE A 106 -0.45 -0.23 -1.50
N SER A 107 -1.34 -1.06 -0.95
CA SER A 107 -1.52 -1.22 0.49
C SER A 107 -0.26 -1.78 1.15
N GLN A 108 0.39 -2.76 0.51
CA GLN A 108 1.66 -3.31 0.97
C GLN A 108 2.78 -2.26 0.97
N THR A 109 2.97 -1.56 -0.15
CA THR A 109 4.05 -0.57 -0.27
C THR A 109 3.81 0.68 0.57
N LEU A 110 2.56 1.14 0.70
CA LEU A 110 2.18 2.24 1.58
C LEU A 110 2.37 1.88 3.05
N TRP A 111 1.98 0.67 3.44
CA TRP A 111 2.24 0.19 4.79
C TRP A 111 3.75 0.14 5.08
N THR A 112 4.58 -0.43 4.19
CA THR A 112 6.05 -0.38 4.35
C THR A 112 6.56 1.06 4.47
N ALA A 113 6.02 2.02 3.69
CA ALA A 113 6.41 3.43 3.81
C ALA A 113 6.06 4.01 5.20
N VAL A 114 4.86 3.74 5.70
CA VAL A 114 4.40 4.18 7.03
C VAL A 114 5.23 3.52 8.13
N ASP A 115 5.50 2.23 8.01
CA ASP A 115 6.36 1.50 8.93
C ASP A 115 7.79 2.05 8.95
N ILE A 116 8.37 2.45 7.81
CA ILE A 116 9.68 3.14 7.77
C ILE A 116 9.63 4.51 8.45
N MET A 117 8.52 5.24 8.32
CA MET A 117 8.34 6.53 9.00
C MET A 117 8.24 6.39 10.53
N MET A 118 7.66 5.29 11.01
CA MET A 118 7.54 4.99 12.45
C MET A 118 8.80 4.31 13.02
N ARG A 119 9.37 3.38 12.26
CA ARG A 119 10.54 2.57 12.60
C ARG A 119 11.57 2.70 11.48
N PRO A 120 12.51 3.64 11.59
CA PRO A 120 13.56 3.84 10.59
C PRO A 120 14.32 2.55 10.27
N VAL A 121 14.72 2.39 9.02
CA VAL A 121 15.46 1.20 8.58
C VAL A 121 16.82 1.11 9.26
N THR A 122 17.13 -0.06 9.78
CA THR A 122 18.43 -0.41 10.36
C THR A 122 19.21 -1.32 9.41
N ILE A 123 20.54 -1.36 9.56
CA ILE A 123 21.41 -2.15 8.67
C ILE A 123 21.15 -3.66 8.76
N ASP A 124 20.70 -4.15 9.92
CA ASP A 124 20.34 -5.54 10.18
C ASP A 124 19.08 -6.00 9.42
N GLU A 125 18.24 -5.06 8.97
CA GLU A 125 17.04 -5.35 8.15
C GLU A 125 17.37 -5.44 6.64
N LEU A 126 18.62 -5.17 6.25
CA LEU A 126 19.08 -5.27 4.86
C LEU A 126 19.91 -6.55 4.68
N ASP A 127 19.40 -7.50 3.89
CA ASP A 127 20.14 -8.74 3.60
C ASP A 127 21.08 -8.54 2.39
N PRO A 128 22.42 -8.58 2.59
CA PRO A 128 23.39 -8.35 1.52
C PRO A 128 23.30 -9.38 0.39
N ARG A 129 22.76 -10.59 0.66
CA ARG A 129 22.62 -11.65 -0.35
C ARG A 129 21.64 -11.30 -1.46
N TYR A 130 20.79 -10.29 -1.24
CA TYR A 130 19.78 -9.83 -2.18
C TYR A 130 20.11 -8.47 -2.81
N VAL A 131 21.31 -7.92 -2.56
CA VAL A 131 21.75 -6.65 -3.16
C VAL A 131 22.33 -6.90 -4.55
N GLY A 132 21.72 -6.31 -5.58
CA GLY A 132 22.23 -6.34 -6.96
C GLY A 132 21.77 -7.55 -7.79
N ARG A 133 20.67 -8.20 -7.39
CA ARG A 133 20.03 -9.30 -8.14
C ARG A 133 18.97 -8.79 -9.12
#